data_AF-A0A0T9MS52-F1
#
_entry.id   AF-A0A0T9MS52-F1
#
_cell.length_a   1.000
_cell.length_b   1.000
_cell.length_c   1.000
_cell.angle_alpha   90.00
_cell.angle_beta   90.00
_cell.angle_gamma   90.00
#
_symmetry.space_group_name_H-M   'P 1'
#
loop_
_entity.id
_entity.type
_entity.pdbx_description
1 polymer ?
#
loop_
_entity_poly.entity_id
_entity_poly.type
_entity_poly.pdbx_seq_one_letter_code
_entity_poly.pdbx_strand_id
1 'polypeptide(L)'
;MAVYRNDPDLTLLGLCSNEELQLLVSILTTDPRDGDTRWTESLTGTSEYCLLAPNHRCYWQLIAAEFQRYGANTLMSLARLGQGVVYREILEDVCDKLDVNYNTKSSTETIELSLLMKVLEKSLDQMTQENLVAFSRSMQLDLTNPTPQLILIAVQAAIRTSSLAALELATVLSASVITSLGGIATWGTVVVASRALSVIAGPVAIALSSAWMISDITGPAYRVTIPACIIVAWLRQQHISR
;
A
#
# COMPACT_ATOMS: atom_id res chain seq x y z
N MET A 1 -13.58 -19.80 -3.89
CA MET A 1 -13.12 -18.77 -4.83
C MET A 1 -13.63 -17.44 -4.32
N ALA A 2 -12.78 -16.39 -4.32
CA ALA A 2 -13.22 -15.05 -3.95
C ALA A 2 -14.29 -14.55 -4.94
N VAL A 3 -15.30 -13.83 -4.44
CA VAL A 3 -16.35 -13.23 -5.27
C VAL A 3 -16.31 -11.74 -5.08
N TYR A 4 -16.20 -10.99 -6.18
CA TYR A 4 -16.15 -9.53 -6.12
C TYR A 4 -17.46 -8.97 -5.57
N ARG A 5 -17.34 -8.20 -4.49
CA ARG A 5 -18.44 -7.37 -3.97
C ARG A 5 -18.30 -5.99 -4.59
N ASN A 6 -19.36 -5.51 -5.23
CA ASN A 6 -19.37 -4.19 -5.84
C ASN A 6 -18.96 -3.11 -4.82
N ASP A 7 -17.94 -2.34 -5.19
CA ASP A 7 -17.23 -1.46 -4.29
C ASP A 7 -16.69 -0.25 -5.05
N PRO A 8 -17.35 0.92 -4.92
CA PRO A 8 -16.95 2.15 -5.59
C PRO A 8 -15.49 2.53 -5.31
N ASP A 9 -14.99 2.27 -4.10
CA ASP A 9 -13.63 2.66 -3.72
C ASP A 9 -12.56 1.82 -4.43
N LEU A 10 -12.90 0.63 -4.93
CA LEU A 10 -12.00 -0.23 -5.72
C LEU A 10 -12.21 -0.15 -7.24
N THR A 11 -13.21 0.59 -7.72
CA THR A 11 -13.45 0.73 -9.17
C THR A 11 -12.28 1.35 -9.92
N LEU A 12 -11.43 2.13 -9.24
CA LEU A 12 -10.21 2.72 -9.79
C LEU A 12 -9.27 1.66 -10.37
N LEU A 13 -9.29 0.42 -9.84
CA LEU A 13 -8.45 -0.67 -10.31
C LEU A 13 -8.73 -1.03 -11.79
N GLY A 14 -9.96 -0.79 -12.27
CA GLY A 14 -10.30 -0.98 -13.69
C GLY A 14 -9.70 0.09 -14.63
N LEU A 15 -9.19 1.18 -14.07
CA LEU A 15 -8.52 2.27 -14.80
C LEU A 15 -7.00 2.14 -14.77
N CYS A 16 -6.46 1.31 -13.88
CA CYS A 16 -5.04 1.06 -13.73
C CYS A 16 -4.44 0.32 -14.93
N SER A 17 -3.14 0.53 -15.14
CA SER A 17 -2.35 -0.27 -16.08
C SER A 17 -2.13 -1.68 -15.54
N ASN A 18 -1.71 -2.61 -16.41
CA ASN A 18 -1.38 -3.96 -15.97
C ASN A 18 -0.25 -3.95 -14.93
N GLU A 19 0.72 -3.06 -15.12
CA GLU A 19 1.91 -2.94 -14.26
C GLU A 19 1.58 -2.36 -12.88
N GLU A 20 0.69 -1.37 -12.82
CA GLU A 20 0.13 -0.84 -11.57
C GLU A 20 -0.60 -1.94 -10.79
N LEU A 21 -1.41 -2.74 -11.47
CA LEU A 21 -2.13 -3.87 -10.87
C LEU A 21 -1.21 -5.01 -10.46
N GLN A 22 -0.11 -5.24 -11.18
CA GLN A 22 0.84 -6.30 -10.87
C GLN A 22 1.44 -6.14 -9.46
N LEU A 23 1.67 -4.91 -8.99
CA LEU A 23 2.15 -4.67 -7.62
C LEU A 23 1.14 -5.19 -6.57
N LEU A 24 -0.14 -4.87 -6.77
CA LEU A 24 -1.20 -5.35 -5.90
C LEU A 24 -1.35 -6.87 -6.00
N VAL A 25 -1.26 -7.45 -7.20
CA VAL A 25 -1.26 -8.91 -7.41
C VAL A 25 -0.15 -9.57 -6.62
N SER A 26 1.10 -9.10 -6.73
CA SER A 26 2.24 -9.67 -5.99
C SER A 26 2.03 -9.62 -4.48
N ILE A 27 1.46 -8.54 -3.94
CA ILE A 27 1.11 -8.42 -2.51
C ILE A 27 0.04 -9.43 -2.10
N LEU A 28 -0.89 -9.78 -2.99
CA LEU A 28 -1.97 -10.73 -2.70
C LEU A 28 -1.51 -12.19 -2.85
N THR A 29 -0.61 -12.47 -3.81
CA THR A 29 -0.27 -13.83 -4.22
C THR A 29 1.05 -14.34 -3.67
N THR A 30 2.06 -13.50 -3.43
CA THR A 30 3.43 -13.96 -3.16
C THR A 30 4.02 -13.50 -1.83
N ASP A 31 4.44 -14.42 -0.96
CA ASP A 31 5.01 -14.08 0.35
C ASP A 31 6.43 -13.47 0.18
N PRO A 32 6.68 -12.25 0.73
CA PRO A 32 7.97 -11.57 0.64
C PRO A 32 9.15 -12.30 1.28
N ARG A 33 8.90 -13.25 2.18
CA ARG A 33 9.94 -13.92 2.96
C ARG A 33 10.64 -15.03 2.19
N ASP A 34 9.88 -15.80 1.42
CA ASP A 34 10.36 -17.00 0.71
C ASP A 34 10.17 -16.88 -0.82
N GLY A 35 9.30 -15.99 -1.29
CA GLY A 35 8.98 -15.84 -2.71
C GLY A 35 7.94 -16.83 -3.23
N ASP A 36 7.36 -17.63 -2.34
CA ASP A 36 6.38 -18.65 -2.69
C ASP A 36 4.97 -18.05 -2.78
N THR A 37 4.08 -18.78 -3.46
CA THR A 37 2.67 -18.43 -3.52
C THR A 37 2.04 -18.63 -2.13
N ARG A 38 1.34 -17.61 -1.63
CA ARG A 38 0.65 -17.63 -0.33
C ARG A 38 -0.40 -18.74 -0.33
N TRP A 39 -0.35 -19.66 0.61
CA TRP A 39 -1.29 -20.80 0.61
C TRP A 39 -2.77 -20.43 0.76
N THR A 40 -3.06 -19.23 1.28
CA THR A 40 -4.43 -18.74 1.49
C THR A 40 -5.03 -18.06 0.27
N GLU A 41 -4.22 -17.73 -0.74
CA GLU A 41 -4.68 -17.01 -1.92
C GLU A 41 -5.47 -17.94 -2.87
N SER A 42 -6.39 -17.38 -3.64
CA SER A 42 -7.13 -18.12 -4.68
C SER A 42 -7.06 -17.53 -6.08
N LEU A 43 -6.40 -16.39 -6.25
CA LEU A 43 -6.34 -15.66 -7.51
C LEU A 43 -5.56 -16.44 -8.57
N THR A 44 -4.40 -17.03 -8.21
CA THR A 44 -3.57 -17.75 -9.19
C THR A 44 -4.21 -19.05 -9.70
N GLY A 45 -5.19 -19.58 -8.96
CA GLY A 45 -5.97 -20.76 -9.37
C GLY A 45 -7.15 -20.44 -10.29
N THR A 46 -7.42 -19.17 -10.61
CA THR A 46 -8.53 -18.78 -11.50
C THR A 46 -8.16 -18.97 -12.97
N SER A 47 -9.14 -19.35 -13.80
CA SER A 47 -8.95 -19.50 -15.25
C SER A 47 -8.47 -18.21 -15.89
N GLU A 48 -9.01 -17.08 -15.46
CA GLU A 48 -8.72 -15.75 -15.96
C GLU A 48 -7.27 -15.36 -15.67
N TYR A 49 -6.78 -15.60 -14.44
CA TYR A 49 -5.37 -15.38 -14.13
C TYR A 49 -4.47 -16.24 -15.02
N CYS A 50 -4.75 -17.54 -15.13
CA CYS A 50 -3.96 -18.47 -15.93
C CYS A 50 -3.93 -18.13 -17.43
N LEU A 51 -5.03 -17.62 -17.98
CA LEU A 51 -5.17 -17.33 -19.42
C LEU A 51 -4.75 -15.91 -19.78
N LEU A 52 -4.89 -14.97 -18.86
CA LEU A 52 -4.76 -13.54 -19.17
C LEU A 52 -3.52 -12.90 -18.54
N ALA A 53 -2.91 -13.45 -17.49
CA ALA A 53 -1.70 -12.87 -16.91
C ALA A 53 -0.58 -12.74 -17.98
N PRO A 54 0.12 -11.58 -18.08
CA PRO A 54 0.09 -10.43 -17.18
C PRO A 54 -0.91 -9.31 -17.55
N ASN A 55 -1.94 -9.55 -18.37
CA ASN A 55 -3.01 -8.59 -18.68
C ASN A 55 -4.04 -8.43 -17.54
N HIS A 56 -3.54 -8.03 -16.36
CA HIS A 56 -4.29 -7.86 -15.11
C HIS A 56 -5.56 -7.00 -15.23
N ARG A 57 -5.57 -6.02 -16.12
CA ARG A 57 -6.72 -5.13 -16.34
C ARG A 57 -7.97 -5.91 -16.78
N CYS A 58 -7.82 -7.02 -17.49
CA CYS A 58 -8.95 -7.83 -17.95
C CYS A 58 -9.70 -8.54 -16.81
N TYR A 59 -9.07 -8.67 -15.63
CA TYR A 59 -9.62 -9.38 -14.48
C TYR A 59 -9.43 -8.62 -13.16
N TRP A 60 -9.39 -7.28 -13.21
CA TRP A 60 -9.20 -6.43 -12.03
C TRP A 60 -10.23 -6.70 -10.92
N GLN A 61 -11.45 -7.15 -11.27
CA GLN A 61 -12.48 -7.52 -10.31
C GLN A 61 -12.08 -8.76 -9.49
N LEU A 62 -11.34 -9.71 -10.06
CA LEU A 62 -10.82 -10.86 -9.31
C LEU A 62 -9.70 -10.44 -8.36
N ILE A 63 -8.88 -9.46 -8.76
CA ILE A 63 -7.86 -8.84 -7.88
C ILE A 63 -8.55 -8.17 -6.69
N ALA A 64 -9.59 -7.38 -6.96
CA ALA A 64 -10.40 -6.74 -5.93
C ALA A 64 -11.08 -7.78 -5.01
N ALA A 65 -11.64 -8.84 -5.57
CA ALA A 65 -12.27 -9.92 -4.81
C ALA A 65 -11.29 -10.61 -3.85
N GLU A 66 -10.07 -10.90 -4.32
CA GLU A 66 -9.03 -11.50 -3.49
C GLU A 66 -8.62 -10.57 -2.35
N PHE A 67 -8.48 -9.27 -2.61
CA PHE A 67 -8.21 -8.28 -1.57
C PHE A 67 -9.35 -8.19 -0.54
N GLN A 68 -10.60 -8.14 -0.98
CA GLN A 68 -11.77 -8.15 -0.12
C GLN A 68 -11.87 -9.43 0.73
N ARG A 69 -11.41 -10.56 0.20
CA ARG A 69 -11.32 -11.83 0.94
C ARG A 69 -10.26 -11.78 2.03
N TYR A 70 -9.07 -11.21 1.76
CA TYR A 70 -8.06 -11.00 2.79
C TYR A 70 -8.57 -10.10 3.92
N GLY A 71 -9.27 -9.00 3.59
CA GLY A 71 -9.90 -8.14 4.59
C GLY A 71 -10.99 -8.83 5.42
N ALA A 72 -11.79 -9.70 4.80
CA ALA A 72 -12.79 -10.48 5.55
C ALA A 72 -12.14 -11.45 6.56
N ASN A 73 -10.90 -11.90 6.29
CA ASN A 73 -10.14 -12.75 7.19
C ASN A 73 -9.37 -11.98 8.28
N THR A 74 -9.11 -10.67 8.11
CA THR A 74 -8.53 -9.83 9.18
C THR A 74 -9.59 -9.37 10.18
N LEU A 75 -10.77 -9.01 9.67
CA LEU A 75 -11.89 -8.60 10.48
C LEU A 75 -12.34 -9.79 11.35
N MET A 76 -12.31 -9.63 12.68
CA MET A 76 -12.86 -10.57 13.69
C MET A 76 -14.38 -10.82 13.55
N SER A 77 -14.98 -10.47 12.42
CA SER A 77 -16.38 -10.64 12.09
C SER A 77 -16.72 -12.09 11.75
N LEU A 78 -16.76 -12.92 12.78
CA LEU A 78 -17.57 -14.15 12.87
C LEU A 78 -19.07 -13.92 12.57
N ALA A 79 -19.49 -12.68 12.30
CA ALA A 79 -20.89 -12.27 12.15
C ALA A 79 -21.38 -12.15 10.68
N ARG A 80 -20.54 -12.36 9.66
CA ARG A 80 -20.95 -12.17 8.26
C ARG A 80 -20.59 -13.38 7.40
N LEU A 81 -21.63 -14.07 6.93
CA LEU A 81 -21.67 -15.34 6.19
C LEU A 81 -20.85 -15.35 4.88
N GLY A 82 -19.52 -15.30 4.94
CA GLY A 82 -18.63 -15.59 3.81
C GLY A 82 -18.71 -14.61 2.62
N GLN A 83 -19.35 -13.46 2.77
CA GLN A 83 -19.34 -12.38 1.77
C GLN A 83 -18.13 -11.47 2.02
N GLY A 84 -17.39 -11.12 0.97
CA GLY A 84 -16.28 -10.17 1.06
C GLY A 84 -16.69 -8.83 1.67
N VAL A 85 -15.75 -8.13 2.26
CA VAL A 85 -15.96 -6.80 2.86
C VAL A 85 -15.61 -5.69 1.88
N VAL A 86 -16.21 -4.51 2.03
CA VAL A 86 -15.84 -3.37 1.17
C VAL A 86 -14.49 -2.81 1.62
N TYR A 87 -13.74 -2.22 0.70
CA TYR A 87 -12.40 -1.69 0.91
C TYR A 87 -12.35 -0.70 2.07
N ARG A 88 -13.37 0.16 2.20
CA ARG A 88 -13.46 1.05 3.36
C ARG A 88 -13.40 0.31 4.69
N GLU A 89 -14.10 -0.82 4.83
CA GLU A 89 -14.07 -1.63 6.06
C GLU A 89 -12.67 -2.23 6.29
N ILE A 90 -11.98 -2.64 5.22
CA ILE A 90 -10.59 -3.14 5.29
C ILE A 90 -9.64 -2.02 5.75
N LEU A 91 -9.81 -0.83 5.18
CA LEU A 91 -8.98 0.34 5.49
C LEU A 91 -9.17 0.79 6.93
N GLU A 92 -10.42 0.85 7.42
CA GLU A 92 -10.74 1.19 8.81
C GLU A 92 -10.13 0.17 9.78
N ASP A 93 -10.21 -1.13 9.47
CA ASP A 93 -9.57 -2.21 10.26
C ASP A 93 -8.04 -2.12 10.27
N VAL A 94 -7.43 -1.82 9.12
CA VAL A 94 -5.99 -1.56 9.03
C VAL A 94 -5.59 -0.34 9.86
N CYS A 95 -6.40 0.72 9.84
CA CYS A 95 -6.18 1.92 10.64
C CYS A 95 -6.29 1.63 12.14
N ASP A 96 -7.33 0.91 12.57
CA ASP A 96 -7.53 0.50 13.96
C ASP A 96 -6.37 -0.38 14.44
N LYS A 97 -5.93 -1.34 13.60
CA LYS A 97 -4.80 -2.23 13.90
C LYS A 97 -3.49 -1.47 14.11
N LEU A 98 -3.30 -0.36 13.39
CA LEU A 98 -2.10 0.47 13.43
C LEU A 98 -2.18 1.64 14.42
N ASP A 99 -3.29 1.77 15.14
CA ASP A 99 -3.58 2.88 16.05
C ASP A 99 -3.50 4.25 15.33
N VAL A 100 -4.13 4.32 14.16
CA VAL A 100 -4.27 5.54 13.37
C VAL A 100 -5.41 6.38 13.96
N ASN A 101 -5.18 7.68 14.15
CA ASN A 101 -6.26 8.62 14.44
C ASN A 101 -6.93 9.06 13.13
N TYR A 102 -8.16 8.62 12.90
CA TYR A 102 -8.98 8.99 11.74
C TYR A 102 -10.44 9.20 12.14
N ASN A 103 -11.17 9.93 11.29
CA ASN A 103 -12.60 10.13 11.44
C ASN A 103 -13.36 9.21 10.48
N THR A 104 -14.19 8.32 11.01
CA THR A 104 -15.03 7.36 10.24
C THR A 104 -16.04 8.04 9.32
N LYS A 105 -16.26 9.36 9.43
CA LYS A 105 -17.10 10.14 8.51
C LYS A 105 -16.33 10.79 7.37
N SER A 106 -15.01 10.74 7.38
CA SER A 106 -14.17 11.31 6.32
C SER A 106 -14.24 10.49 5.03
N SER A 107 -13.85 11.08 3.90
CA SER A 107 -13.71 10.35 2.64
C SER A 107 -12.70 9.20 2.77
N THR A 108 -12.86 8.15 1.95
CA THR A 108 -11.91 7.03 1.92
C THR A 108 -10.48 7.51 1.65
N GLU A 109 -10.31 8.45 0.72
CA GLU A 109 -9.03 9.13 0.46
C GLU A 109 -8.42 9.80 1.71
N THR A 110 -9.24 10.47 2.52
CA THR A 110 -8.73 11.13 3.74
C THR A 110 -8.25 10.09 4.76
N ILE A 111 -8.94 8.96 4.88
CA ILE A 111 -8.54 7.87 5.77
C ILE A 111 -7.26 7.21 5.24
N GLU A 112 -7.13 7.03 3.93
CA GLU A 112 -5.90 6.57 3.27
C GLU A 112 -4.71 7.50 3.62
N LEU A 113 -4.90 8.82 3.56
CA LEU A 113 -3.85 9.78 3.94
C LEU A 113 -3.50 9.68 5.43
N SER A 114 -4.48 9.49 6.32
CA SER A 114 -4.19 9.23 7.74
C SER A 114 -3.36 7.97 7.94
N LEU A 115 -3.65 6.89 7.20
CA LEU A 115 -2.85 5.66 7.22
C LEU A 115 -1.41 5.93 6.76
N LEU A 116 -1.23 6.61 5.62
CA LEU A 116 0.11 6.95 5.09
C LEU A 116 0.90 7.81 6.09
N MET A 117 0.27 8.78 6.74
CA MET A 117 0.91 9.61 7.77
C MET A 117 1.34 8.80 8.99
N LYS A 118 0.54 7.81 9.42
CA LYS A 118 0.92 6.92 10.53
C LYS A 118 2.09 6.01 10.18
N VAL A 119 2.09 5.49 8.96
CA VAL A 119 3.19 4.69 8.42
C VAL A 119 4.48 5.52 8.37
N LEU A 120 4.38 6.79 7.94
CA LEU A 120 5.50 7.72 7.94
C LEU A 120 6.02 7.95 9.37
N GLU A 121 5.14 8.29 10.31
CA GLU A 121 5.48 8.49 11.73
C GLU A 121 6.32 7.33 12.28
N LYS A 122 5.79 6.09 12.18
CA LYS A 122 6.48 4.89 12.65
C LYS A 122 7.82 4.65 11.96
N SER A 123 7.91 4.98 10.67
CA SER A 123 9.16 4.79 9.92
C SER A 123 10.22 5.82 10.32
N LEU A 124 9.83 7.09 10.54
CA LEU A 124 10.75 8.14 10.96
C LEU A 124 11.32 7.88 12.36
N ASP A 125 10.54 7.32 13.28
CA ASP A 125 10.99 6.98 14.63
C ASP A 125 12.12 5.94 14.67
N GLN A 126 12.27 5.15 13.60
CA GLN A 126 13.30 4.12 13.46
C GLN A 126 14.51 4.59 12.64
N MET A 127 14.47 5.80 12.07
CA MET A 127 15.54 6.32 11.22
C MET A 127 16.69 6.91 12.03
N THR A 128 17.91 6.69 11.55
CA THR A 128 19.08 7.43 12.04
C THR A 128 19.05 8.88 11.56
N GLN A 129 19.87 9.74 12.17
CA GLN A 129 19.94 11.15 11.80
C GLN A 129 20.34 11.34 10.32
N GLU A 130 21.23 10.50 9.80
CA GLU A 130 21.64 10.53 8.39
C GLU A 130 20.46 10.22 7.46
N ASN A 131 19.62 9.26 7.84
CA ASN A 131 18.43 8.88 7.06
C ASN A 131 17.34 9.95 7.13
N LEU A 132 17.16 10.63 8.26
CA LEU A 132 16.24 11.77 8.38
C LEU A 132 16.68 12.93 7.48
N VAL A 133 17.99 13.22 7.40
CA VAL A 133 18.54 14.22 6.47
C VAL A 133 18.31 13.82 5.02
N ALA A 134 18.54 12.56 4.67
CA ALA A 134 18.28 12.06 3.33
C ALA A 134 16.79 12.16 2.96
N PHE A 135 15.88 11.77 3.86
CA PHE A 135 14.43 11.84 3.67
C PHE A 135 13.96 13.29 3.49
N SER A 136 14.43 14.21 4.35
CA SER A 136 14.07 15.62 4.25
C SER A 136 14.50 16.24 2.92
N ARG A 137 15.63 15.81 2.35
CA ARG A 137 16.10 16.27 1.03
C ARG A 137 15.29 15.66 -0.10
N SER A 138 14.93 14.37 -0.04
CA SER A 138 14.12 13.74 -1.09
C SER A 138 12.73 14.33 -1.19
N MET A 139 12.14 14.75 -0.06
CA MET A 139 10.84 15.43 0.02
C MET A 139 10.94 16.96 -0.14
N GLN A 140 12.12 17.50 -0.47
CA GLN A 140 12.34 18.94 -0.68
C GLN A 140 11.85 19.83 0.48
N LEU A 141 12.00 19.34 1.73
CA LEU A 141 11.49 20.04 2.92
C LEU A 141 12.47 21.10 3.47
N ASP A 142 13.71 21.14 2.96
CA ASP A 142 14.78 22.10 3.32
C ASP A 142 14.98 22.33 4.84
N LEU A 143 14.83 21.28 5.64
CA LEU A 143 14.98 21.36 7.10
C LEU A 143 16.45 21.36 7.53
N THR A 144 16.83 22.32 8.37
CA THR A 144 18.13 22.33 9.06
C THR A 144 18.01 21.49 10.33
N ASN A 145 18.74 20.37 10.42
CA ASN A 145 18.64 19.35 11.49
C ASN A 145 17.23 18.74 11.62
N PRO A 146 16.81 17.92 10.64
CA PRO A 146 15.49 17.29 10.68
C PRO A 146 15.36 16.35 11.86
N THR A 147 14.22 16.43 12.54
CA THR A 147 13.75 15.44 13.52
C THR A 147 12.50 14.75 12.95
N PRO A 148 12.12 13.56 13.46
CA PRO A 148 10.89 12.87 13.04
C PRO A 148 9.66 13.79 13.12
N GLN A 149 9.53 14.57 14.19
CA GLN A 149 8.40 15.46 14.42
C GLN A 149 8.38 16.64 13.43
N LEU A 150 9.55 17.22 13.14
CA LEU A 150 9.65 18.33 12.18
C LEU A 150 9.30 17.87 10.75
N ILE A 151 9.78 16.68 10.35
CA ILE A 151 9.42 16.09 9.06
C ILE A 151 7.91 15.82 9.01
N LEU A 152 7.34 15.23 10.05
CA LEU A 152 5.90 14.91 10.08
C LEU A 152 5.05 16.18 9.94
N ILE A 153 5.39 17.25 10.65
CA ILE A 153 4.70 18.55 10.56
C ILE A 153 4.85 19.14 9.15
N ALA A 154 6.06 19.11 8.58
CA ALA A 154 6.33 19.67 7.26
C ALA A 154 5.56 18.92 6.16
N VAL A 155 5.58 17.58 6.19
CA VAL A 155 4.80 16.75 5.26
C VAL A 155 3.30 16.97 5.43
N GLN A 156 2.81 17.04 6.68
CA GLN A 156 1.40 17.32 6.93
C GLN A 156 0.98 18.70 6.40
N ALA A 157 1.82 19.72 6.55
CA ALA A 157 1.57 21.05 6.01
C ALA A 157 1.57 21.04 4.48
N ALA A 158 2.50 20.33 3.84
CA ALA A 158 2.59 20.21 2.39
C ALA A 158 1.37 19.49 1.79
N ILE A 159 0.89 18.40 2.40
CA ILE A 159 -0.29 17.66 1.94
C ILE A 159 -1.56 18.51 2.01
N ARG A 160 -1.68 19.39 3.01
CA ARG A 160 -2.82 20.29 3.14
C ARG A 160 -2.87 21.36 2.05
N THR A 161 -1.72 21.70 1.45
CA THR A 161 -1.62 22.75 0.44
C THR A 161 -1.45 22.21 -0.98
N SER A 162 -1.02 20.97 -1.15
CA SER A 162 -0.69 20.38 -2.43
C SER A 162 -1.07 18.89 -2.52
N SER A 163 -1.87 18.54 -3.53
CA SER A 163 -2.13 17.13 -3.89
C SER A 163 -0.87 16.41 -4.37
N LEU A 164 0.09 17.14 -4.95
CA LEU A 164 1.37 16.55 -5.37
C LEU A 164 2.18 16.05 -4.17
N ALA A 165 2.14 16.74 -3.02
CA ALA A 165 2.81 16.29 -1.81
C ALA A 165 2.19 14.99 -1.26
N ALA A 166 0.87 14.82 -1.41
CA ALA A 166 0.18 13.57 -1.09
C ALA A 166 0.63 12.42 -1.99
N LEU A 167 0.77 12.69 -3.29
CA LEU A 167 1.30 11.72 -4.26
C LEU A 167 2.77 11.36 -3.98
N GLU A 168 3.61 12.35 -3.65
CA GLU A 168 5.02 12.13 -3.30
C GLU A 168 5.13 11.23 -2.07
N LEU A 169 4.39 11.54 -0.99
CA LEU A 169 4.34 10.69 0.19
C LEU A 169 3.89 9.26 -0.17
N ALA A 170 2.78 9.12 -0.90
CA ALA A 170 2.26 7.82 -1.28
C ALA A 170 3.25 7.03 -2.15
N THR A 171 4.01 7.70 -3.02
CA THR A 171 5.02 7.10 -3.88
C THR A 171 6.24 6.64 -3.08
N VAL A 172 6.70 7.46 -2.13
CA VAL A 172 7.79 7.12 -1.22
C VAL A 172 7.43 5.91 -0.36
N LEU A 173 6.20 5.85 0.15
CA LEU A 173 5.75 4.71 0.95
C LEU A 173 5.45 3.47 0.11
N SER A 174 4.92 3.61 -1.11
CA SER A 174 4.76 2.46 -2.01
C SER A 174 6.11 1.87 -2.42
N ALA A 175 7.14 2.69 -2.58
CA ALA A 175 8.52 2.25 -2.77
C ALA A 175 8.99 1.32 -1.64
N SER A 176 8.72 1.69 -0.39
CA SER A 176 9.08 0.88 0.78
C SER A 176 8.34 -0.47 0.80
N VAL A 177 7.09 -0.50 0.34
CA VAL A 177 6.33 -1.76 0.16
C VAL A 177 6.96 -2.59 -0.95
N ILE A 178 7.35 -2.00 -2.08
CA ILE A 178 7.99 -2.71 -3.18
C ILE A 178 9.34 -3.30 -2.76
N THR A 179 10.17 -2.55 -2.04
CA THR A 179 11.45 -3.04 -1.53
C THR A 179 11.27 -4.14 -0.50
N SER A 180 10.19 -4.10 0.29
CA SER A 180 9.80 -5.19 1.21
C SER A 180 9.55 -6.51 0.51
N LEU A 181 9.11 -6.46 -0.75
CA LEU A 181 8.88 -7.62 -1.58
C LEU A 181 10.19 -8.20 -2.13
N GLY A 182 11.38 -7.84 -1.64
CA GLY A 182 12.62 -8.63 -1.79
C GLY A 182 13.06 -8.99 -3.22
N GLY A 183 12.55 -8.33 -4.26
CA GLY A 183 12.85 -8.67 -5.66
C GLY A 183 12.09 -9.87 -6.26
N ILE A 184 11.14 -10.49 -5.54
CA ILE A 184 10.21 -11.53 -6.07
C ILE A 184 9.09 -10.95 -6.95
N ALA A 185 9.05 -9.63 -7.06
CA ALA A 185 8.28 -8.96 -8.08
C ALA A 185 8.95 -9.31 -9.44
N THR A 186 8.32 -10.19 -10.21
CA THR A 186 8.75 -10.67 -11.54
C THR A 186 9.24 -9.49 -12.40
N TRP A 187 10.25 -9.71 -13.24
CA TRP A 187 10.99 -8.70 -14.03
C TRP A 187 10.20 -7.50 -14.64
N GLY A 188 8.88 -7.58 -14.82
CA GLY A 188 8.00 -6.46 -15.20
C GLY A 188 7.68 -5.43 -14.10
N THR A 189 7.67 -5.78 -12.81
CA THR A 189 7.43 -4.84 -11.69
C THR A 189 8.62 -3.93 -11.43
N VAL A 190 9.84 -4.45 -11.57
CA VAL A 190 11.10 -3.70 -11.38
C VAL A 190 11.22 -2.57 -12.41
N VAL A 191 10.63 -2.72 -13.59
CA VAL A 191 10.69 -1.71 -14.67
C VAL A 191 9.74 -0.52 -14.41
N VAL A 192 8.54 -0.72 -13.86
CA VAL A 192 7.64 0.40 -13.49
C VAL A 192 8.01 1.03 -12.16
N ALA A 193 8.46 0.20 -11.21
CA ALA A 193 9.24 0.63 -10.08
C ALA A 193 10.34 1.60 -10.56
N SER A 194 11.18 1.25 -11.54
CA SER A 194 12.25 2.15 -11.99
C SER A 194 11.81 3.52 -12.55
N ARG A 195 10.57 3.74 -13.00
CA ARG A 195 10.11 5.06 -13.50
C ARG A 195 9.53 5.97 -12.41
N ALA A 196 8.78 5.41 -11.46
CA ALA A 196 8.33 6.16 -10.28
C ALA A 196 9.41 6.22 -9.18
N LEU A 197 10.29 5.21 -9.14
CA LEU A 197 11.34 5.04 -8.13
C LEU A 197 12.72 5.53 -8.58
N SER A 198 12.99 5.83 -9.86
CA SER A 198 14.33 6.37 -10.24
C SER A 198 14.68 7.67 -9.50
N VAL A 199 13.67 8.40 -9.02
CA VAL A 199 13.84 9.65 -8.25
C VAL A 199 14.00 9.41 -6.74
N ILE A 200 13.56 8.25 -6.21
CA ILE A 200 13.50 7.96 -4.76
C ILE A 200 14.32 6.72 -4.34
N ALA A 201 14.86 5.95 -5.30
CA ALA A 201 15.66 4.73 -5.12
C ALA A 201 17.07 4.97 -4.54
N GLY A 202 17.15 5.78 -3.49
CA GLY A 202 18.34 5.99 -2.68
C GLY A 202 18.18 5.42 -1.27
N PRO A 203 19.08 5.81 -0.34
CA PRO A 203 19.08 5.39 1.07
C PRO A 203 17.73 5.57 1.79
N VAL A 204 16.89 6.50 1.32
CA VAL A 204 15.57 6.81 1.88
C VAL A 204 14.56 5.67 1.73
N ALA A 205 14.49 5.04 0.55
CA ALA A 205 13.58 3.90 0.32
C ALA A 205 13.99 2.65 1.12
N ILE A 206 15.29 2.51 1.42
CA ILE A 206 15.82 1.47 2.30
C ILE A 206 15.58 1.82 3.78
N ALA A 207 15.69 3.10 4.14
CA ALA A 207 15.51 3.60 5.49
C ALA A 207 14.04 3.54 5.97
N LEU A 208 13.07 3.64 5.05
CA LEU A 208 11.65 3.40 5.33
C LEU A 208 11.31 1.92 5.52
N SER A 209 12.27 1.14 6.02
CA SER A 209 12.22 -0.31 6.08
C SER A 209 10.87 -0.78 6.61
N SER A 210 10.16 -1.49 5.74
CA SER A 210 8.93 -2.22 5.99
C SER A 210 9.11 -3.37 6.98
N ALA A 211 10.30 -3.56 7.56
CA ALA A 211 10.56 -4.65 8.50
C ALA A 211 9.57 -4.62 9.67
N TRP A 212 9.21 -3.44 10.18
CA TRP A 212 8.22 -3.29 11.24
C TRP A 212 6.81 -3.70 10.79
N MET A 213 6.46 -3.51 9.51
CA MET A 213 5.20 -3.99 8.93
C MET A 213 5.15 -5.51 8.85
N ILE A 214 6.25 -6.24 9.01
CA ILE A 214 6.26 -7.71 8.95
C ILE A 214 6.43 -8.31 10.36
N SER A 215 7.21 -7.65 11.22
CA SER A 215 7.51 -8.13 12.59
C SER A 215 6.36 -7.91 13.56
N ASP A 216 5.66 -6.78 13.48
CA ASP A 216 4.70 -6.36 14.51
C ASP A 216 3.26 -6.78 14.19
N ILE A 217 3.06 -7.41 13.04
CA ILE A 217 1.73 -7.84 12.59
C ILE A 217 1.35 -9.19 13.21
N THR A 218 0.40 -9.12 14.14
CA THR A 218 -0.38 -10.27 14.62
C THR A 218 -1.47 -10.61 13.60
N GLY A 219 -1.21 -11.59 12.73
CA GLY A 219 -2.20 -12.15 11.81
C GLY A 219 -1.69 -12.26 10.36
N PRO A 220 -1.73 -13.44 9.72
CA PRO A 220 -1.30 -13.62 8.32
C PRO A 220 -1.97 -12.66 7.34
N ALA A 221 -3.24 -12.32 7.58
CA ALA A 221 -4.01 -11.48 6.66
C ALA A 221 -3.60 -9.99 6.73
N TYR A 222 -3.20 -9.45 7.89
CA TYR A 222 -2.71 -8.07 8.00
C TYR A 222 -1.37 -7.85 7.28
N ARG A 223 -0.55 -8.90 7.12
CA ARG A 223 0.68 -8.87 6.32
C ARG A 223 0.40 -8.68 4.82
N VAL A 224 -0.86 -8.79 4.42
CA VAL A 224 -1.35 -8.57 3.06
C VAL A 224 -2.17 -7.28 3.00
N THR A 225 -3.12 -7.08 3.92
CA THR A 225 -4.05 -5.95 3.84
C THR A 225 -3.38 -4.60 4.08
N ILE A 226 -2.39 -4.50 4.97
CA ILE A 226 -1.66 -3.25 5.22
C ILE A 226 -0.90 -2.79 3.97
N PRO A 227 0.02 -3.58 3.38
CA PRO A 227 0.70 -3.18 2.16
C PRO A 227 -0.26 -2.98 0.98
N ALA A 228 -1.33 -3.79 0.88
CA ALA A 228 -2.35 -3.60 -0.15
C ALA A 228 -3.08 -2.25 -0.01
N CYS A 229 -3.43 -1.82 1.22
CA CYS A 229 -4.05 -0.51 1.45
C CYS A 229 -3.12 0.64 1.05
N ILE A 230 -1.81 0.54 1.33
CA ILE A 230 -0.81 1.54 0.92
C ILE A 230 -0.72 1.64 -0.60
N ILE A 231 -0.71 0.50 -1.31
CA ILE A 231 -0.69 0.50 -2.78
C ILE A 231 -1.99 1.07 -3.35
N VAL A 232 -3.16 0.71 -2.81
CA VAL A 232 -4.44 1.29 -3.28
C VAL A 232 -4.49 2.80 -3.04
N ALA A 233 -4.01 3.29 -1.90
CA ALA A 233 -3.88 4.72 -1.62
C ALA A 233 -2.98 5.42 -2.66
N TRP A 234 -1.83 4.82 -2.97
CA TRP A 234 -0.93 5.34 -4.00
C TRP A 234 -1.56 5.36 -5.41
N LEU A 235 -2.25 4.30 -5.81
CA LEU A 235 -2.99 4.26 -7.08
C LEU A 235 -4.07 5.33 -7.14
N ARG A 236 -4.79 5.57 -6.02
CA ARG A 236 -5.78 6.62 -5.93
C ARG A 236 -5.15 8.01 -6.06
N GLN A 237 -4.05 8.27 -5.36
CA GLN A 237 -3.34 9.57 -5.45
C GLN A 237 -2.80 9.85 -6.86
N GLN A 238 -2.34 8.82 -7.57
CA GLN A 238 -1.98 8.95 -8.98
C GLN A 238 -3.17 9.35 -9.86
N HIS A 239 -4.34 8.75 -9.62
CA HIS A 239 -5.54 9.07 -10.38
C HIS A 239 -6.06 10.50 -10.09
N ILE A 240 -5.91 10.98 -8.86
CA ILE A 240 -6.34 12.34 -8.46
C ILE A 240 -5.40 13.42 -9.03
N SER A 241 -4.10 13.09 -9.18
CA SER A 241 -3.08 14.04 -9.63
C SER A 241 -2.83 14.03 -11.15
N ARG A 242 -3.53 13.17 -11.90
CA ARG A 242 -3.52 13.12 -13.38
C ARG A 242 -4.52 14.11 -13.96
#